data_AF-A0A951Q953-F1
#
_entry.id   AF-A0A951Q953-F1
#
_cell.length_a   1.000
_cell.length_b   1.000
_cell.length_c   1.000
_cell.angle_alpha   90.00
_cell.angle_beta   90.00
_cell.angle_gamma   90.00
#
_symmetry.space_group_name_H-M   'P 1'
#
loop_
_entity.id
_entity.type
_entity.pdbx_description
1 polymer ?
#
loop_
_entity_poly.entity_id
_entity_poly.type
_entity_poly.pdbx_seq_one_letter_code
_entity_poly.pdbx_strand_id
1 'polypeptide(L)'
;MPAAIVETATETTDIVPARYQLGQELYLKNCATCHVALPPAVMPLQTWAQLLPDSQHYGAQLTVLTQPSLEIVWKYISTYSRPTNQGEQVPYRLRQSRYFKALHPKVEFSQPINVQSCVACHPAAAQFNYRSLTPEWENAP
;
A
#
# COMPACT_ATOMS: atom_id res chain seq x y z
N MET A 1 -28.35 -20.46 17.87
CA MET A 1 -27.75 -19.16 18.24
C MET A 1 -26.78 -18.77 17.13
N PRO A 2 -26.88 -17.58 16.54
CA PRO A 2 -26.13 -17.25 15.34
C PRO A 2 -24.64 -17.08 15.66
N ALA A 3 -23.79 -17.56 14.75
CA ALA A 3 -22.35 -17.39 14.83
C ALA A 3 -22.02 -15.90 14.75
N ALA A 4 -21.29 -15.40 15.75
CA ALA A 4 -20.72 -14.07 15.71
C ALA A 4 -19.77 -13.99 14.52
N ILE A 5 -20.09 -13.11 13.58
CA ILE A 5 -19.15 -12.61 12.58
C ILE A 5 -18.00 -11.96 13.36
N VAL A 6 -16.85 -12.62 13.36
CA VAL A 6 -15.60 -11.98 13.79
C VAL A 6 -15.24 -11.03 12.66
N GLU A 7 -15.68 -9.78 12.77
CA GLU A 7 -15.05 -8.68 12.03
C GLU A 7 -13.60 -8.62 12.52
N THR A 8 -12.70 -9.27 11.80
CA THR A 8 -11.30 -8.88 11.83
C THR A 8 -11.25 -7.50 11.18
N ALA A 9 -11.55 -6.48 11.99
CA ALA A 9 -11.18 -5.11 11.72
C ALA A 9 -9.65 -5.10 11.75
N THR A 10 -9.02 -5.50 10.65
CA THR A 10 -7.69 -5.05 10.33
C THR A 10 -7.82 -3.53 10.38
N GLU A 11 -7.26 -2.89 11.40
CA GLU A 11 -7.22 -1.43 11.62
C GLU A 11 -6.40 -0.77 10.49
N THR A 12 -6.90 -0.95 9.28
CA THR A 12 -6.36 -0.50 8.03
C THR A 12 -6.96 0.86 7.74
N THR A 13 -6.30 1.64 6.90
CA THR A 13 -6.76 3.00 6.60
C THR A 13 -8.16 3.01 5.97
N ASP A 14 -8.58 1.92 5.34
CA ASP A 14 -9.90 1.79 4.69
C ASP A 14 -10.63 0.53 5.14
N ILE A 15 -11.92 0.64 5.48
CA ILE A 15 -12.78 -0.54 5.64
C ILE A 15 -12.91 -1.20 4.26
N VAL A 16 -12.38 -2.42 4.11
CA VAL A 16 -12.40 -3.14 2.83
C VAL A 16 -13.67 -4.01 2.74
N PRO A 17 -14.62 -3.70 1.83
CA PRO A 17 -15.82 -4.52 1.64
C PRO A 17 -15.46 -5.97 1.26
N ALA A 18 -16.31 -6.92 1.65
CA ALA A 18 -16.13 -8.36 1.42
C ALA A 18 -15.68 -8.72 -0.01
N ARG A 19 -16.22 -8.02 -1.02
CA ARG A 19 -15.89 -8.24 -2.44
C ARG A 19 -14.43 -7.95 -2.84
N TYR A 20 -13.65 -7.30 -1.97
CA TYR A 20 -12.24 -6.99 -2.19
C TYR A 20 -11.29 -7.61 -1.16
N GLN A 21 -11.82 -8.29 -0.13
CA GLN A 21 -11.01 -8.87 0.96
C GLN A 21 -10.02 -9.91 0.45
N LEU A 22 -10.46 -10.81 -0.44
CA LEU A 22 -9.55 -11.79 -1.06
C LEU A 22 -8.42 -11.12 -1.85
N GLY A 23 -8.70 -10.00 -2.53
CA GLY A 23 -7.69 -9.23 -3.25
C GLY A 23 -6.68 -8.58 -2.31
N GLN A 24 -7.13 -8.07 -1.16
CA GLN A 24 -6.26 -7.55 -0.12
C GLN A 24 -5.40 -8.67 0.50
N GLU A 25 -5.98 -9.82 0.83
CA GLU A 25 -5.25 -10.95 1.41
C GLU A 25 -4.15 -11.43 0.46
N LEU A 26 -4.48 -11.65 -0.81
CA LEU A 26 -3.50 -12.03 -1.83
C LEU A 26 -2.45 -10.94 -2.02
N TYR A 27 -2.83 -9.66 -1.98
CA TYR A 27 -1.89 -8.55 -2.04
C TYR A 27 -0.89 -8.61 -0.87
N LEU A 28 -1.36 -8.73 0.37
CA LEU A 28 -0.49 -8.79 1.54
C LEU A 28 0.42 -10.03 1.52
N LYS A 29 -0.12 -11.20 1.14
CA LYS A 29 0.65 -12.45 1.05
C LYS A 29 1.83 -12.34 0.07
N ASN A 30 1.71 -11.55 -0.98
CA ASN A 30 2.72 -11.44 -2.04
C ASN A 30 3.57 -10.16 -1.94
N CYS A 31 3.08 -9.11 -1.28
CA CYS A 31 3.73 -7.80 -1.25
C CYS A 31 4.19 -7.35 0.16
N ALA A 32 3.89 -8.12 1.22
CA ALA A 32 4.34 -7.85 2.59
C ALA A 32 5.49 -8.75 3.06
N THR A 33 6.16 -9.47 2.16
CA THR A 33 7.17 -10.51 2.51
C THR A 33 8.60 -9.96 2.57
N CYS A 34 8.95 -8.99 1.73
CA CYS A 34 10.29 -8.41 1.67
C CYS A 34 10.39 -7.02 2.35
N HIS A 35 9.27 -6.30 2.39
CA HIS A 35 9.11 -5.00 3.03
C HIS A 35 7.65 -4.85 3.46
N VAL A 36 7.32 -3.77 4.17
CA VAL A 36 5.92 -3.47 4.48
C VAL A 36 5.12 -3.32 3.17
N ALA A 37 3.90 -3.86 3.15
CA ALA A 37 3.01 -3.64 2.02
C ALA A 37 2.53 -2.20 2.02
N LEU A 38 2.69 -1.50 0.90
CA LEU A 38 2.29 -0.11 0.76
C LEU A 38 0.78 0.01 0.50
N PRO A 39 0.04 0.89 1.20
CA PRO A 39 -1.37 1.10 0.88
C PRO A 39 -1.55 1.53 -0.58
N PRO A 40 -2.50 0.97 -1.35
CA PRO A 40 -2.66 1.30 -2.78
C PRO A 40 -2.76 2.81 -3.06
N ALA A 41 -3.30 3.57 -2.11
CA ALA A 41 -3.47 5.01 -2.17
C ALA A 41 -2.15 5.81 -2.27
N VAL A 42 -1.00 5.25 -1.85
CA VAL A 42 0.28 6.01 -1.84
C VAL A 42 0.95 6.06 -3.22
N MET A 43 0.48 5.27 -4.19
CA MET A 43 1.01 5.23 -5.56
C MET A 43 -0.12 5.39 -6.59
N PRO A 44 0.16 5.98 -7.76
CA PRO A 44 -0.80 6.03 -8.85
C PRO A 44 -1.14 4.65 -9.41
N LEU A 45 -2.36 4.51 -9.93
CA LEU A 45 -2.84 3.29 -10.60
C LEU A 45 -1.89 2.80 -11.70
N GLN A 46 -1.34 3.73 -12.48
CA GLN A 46 -0.43 3.43 -13.58
C GLN A 46 0.89 2.84 -13.08
N THR A 47 1.37 3.26 -11.90
CA THR A 47 2.57 2.66 -11.31
C THR A 47 2.30 1.23 -10.87
N TRP A 48 1.15 0.95 -10.27
CA TRP A 48 0.76 -0.41 -9.92
C TRP A 48 0.64 -1.33 -11.14
N ALA A 49 0.09 -0.83 -12.24
CA ALA A 49 0.02 -1.56 -13.51
C ALA A 49 1.42 -1.93 -14.06
N GLN A 50 2.44 -1.11 -13.78
CA GLN A 50 3.82 -1.42 -14.13
C GLN A 50 4.45 -2.42 -13.15
N LEU A 51 4.21 -2.27 -11.85
CA LEU A 51 4.87 -3.08 -10.81
C LEU A 51 4.35 -4.52 -10.71
N LEU A 52 3.05 -4.75 -10.87
CA LEU A 52 2.47 -6.09 -10.71
C LEU A 52 3.03 -7.16 -11.67
N PRO A 53 3.22 -6.88 -12.98
CA PRO A 53 3.82 -7.82 -13.90
C PRO A 53 5.36 -7.76 -13.92
N ASP A 54 5.98 -6.82 -13.21
CA ASP A 54 7.44 -6.63 -13.24
C ASP A 54 8.13 -7.64 -12.33
N SER A 55 8.82 -8.59 -12.95
CA SER A 55 9.60 -9.59 -12.23
C SER A 55 10.93 -9.03 -11.70
N GLN A 56 11.42 -7.90 -12.23
CA GLN A 56 12.64 -7.20 -11.81
C GLN A 56 12.31 -6.09 -10.83
N HIS A 57 12.11 -6.46 -9.57
CA HIS A 57 11.64 -5.55 -8.54
C HIS A 57 12.80 -4.92 -7.77
N TYR A 58 13.32 -3.80 -8.28
CA TYR A 58 14.37 -3.00 -7.62
C TYR A 58 15.65 -3.79 -7.29
N GLY A 59 16.07 -4.67 -8.19
CA GLY A 59 17.24 -5.52 -8.01
C GLY A 59 16.94 -6.87 -7.33
N ALA A 60 15.68 -7.13 -6.97
CA ALA A 60 15.21 -8.45 -6.58
C ALA A 60 14.42 -9.12 -7.71
N GLN A 61 14.56 -10.43 -7.84
CA GLN A 61 13.74 -11.24 -8.76
C GLN A 61 12.50 -11.75 -8.02
N LEU A 62 11.31 -11.38 -8.49
CA LEU A 62 10.04 -11.86 -7.94
C LEU A 62 9.42 -12.95 -8.81
N THR A 63 8.66 -13.84 -8.16
CA THR A 63 7.64 -14.64 -8.84
C THR A 63 6.40 -13.77 -9.02
N VAL A 64 6.07 -13.45 -10.27
CA VAL A 64 4.92 -12.59 -10.58
C VAL A 64 3.61 -13.33 -10.36
N LEU A 65 2.57 -12.58 -9.99
CA LEU A 65 1.22 -13.11 -9.91
C LEU A 65 0.71 -13.50 -11.30
N THR A 66 0.09 -14.67 -11.39
CA THR A 66 -0.59 -15.15 -12.60
C THR A 66 -2.10 -15.18 -12.40
N GLN A 67 -2.84 -15.38 -13.49
CA GLN A 67 -4.28 -15.50 -13.46
C GLN A 67 -4.70 -16.79 -12.74
N PRO A 68 -5.79 -16.78 -11.94
CA PRO A 68 -6.72 -15.66 -11.70
C PRO A 68 -6.31 -14.70 -10.57
N SER A 69 -5.24 -14.99 -9.83
CA SER A 69 -4.80 -14.20 -8.67
C SER A 69 -4.46 -12.76 -9.02
N LEU A 70 -3.83 -12.54 -10.18
CA LEU A 70 -3.49 -11.21 -10.68
C LEU A 70 -4.73 -10.33 -10.85
N GLU A 71 -5.79 -10.82 -11.49
CA GLU A 71 -7.07 -10.10 -11.63
C GLU A 71 -7.70 -9.74 -10.28
N ILE A 72 -7.69 -10.66 -9.33
CA ILE A 72 -8.28 -10.46 -8.00
C ILE A 72 -7.52 -9.37 -7.22
N VAL A 73 -6.18 -9.42 -7.26
CA VAL A 73 -5.30 -8.39 -6.67
C VAL A 73 -5.45 -7.05 -7.38
N TRP A 74 -5.50 -7.06 -8.72
CA TRP A 74 -5.69 -5.86 -9.53
C TRP A 74 -7.01 -5.15 -9.19
N LYS A 75 -8.09 -5.91 -9.00
CA LYS A 75 -9.40 -5.34 -8.62
C LYS A 75 -9.35 -4.61 -7.27
N TYR A 76 -8.60 -5.15 -6.30
CA TYR A 76 -8.36 -4.47 -5.02
C TYR A 76 -7.52 -3.20 -5.23
N ILE A 77 -6.31 -3.33 -5.80
CA ILE A 77 -5.39 -2.20 -5.97
C ILE A 77 -6.01 -1.06 -6.80
N SER A 78 -6.72 -1.38 -7.88
CA SER A 78 -7.34 -0.38 -8.74
C SER A 78 -8.49 0.38 -8.06
N THR A 79 -9.20 -0.27 -7.14
CA THR A 79 -10.27 0.37 -6.36
C THR A 79 -9.71 1.39 -5.36
N TYR A 80 -8.57 1.09 -4.74
CA TYR A 80 -7.98 1.89 -3.66
C TYR A 80 -6.82 2.79 -4.11
N SER A 81 -6.52 2.83 -5.41
CA SER A 81 -5.57 3.79 -6.00
C SER A 81 -6.32 4.84 -6.82
N ARG A 82 -5.56 5.80 -7.35
CA ARG A 82 -6.07 6.88 -8.20
C ARG A 82 -5.13 7.08 -9.40
N PRO A 83 -5.65 7.47 -10.57
CA PRO A 83 -4.80 7.68 -11.74
C PRO A 83 -3.90 8.92 -11.58
N THR A 84 -2.79 8.99 -12.31
CA THR A 84 -2.05 10.26 -12.50
C THR A 84 -2.91 11.29 -13.25
N ASN A 85 -2.58 12.57 -13.05
CA ASN A 85 -3.22 13.65 -13.81
C ASN A 85 -2.74 13.64 -15.28
N GLN A 86 -3.51 14.27 -16.17
CA GLN A 86 -3.10 14.43 -17.56
C GLN A 86 -1.78 15.24 -17.64
N GLY A 87 -0.80 14.72 -18.36
CA GLY A 87 0.53 15.35 -18.50
C GLY A 87 1.47 15.15 -17.30
N GLU A 88 1.02 14.50 -16.22
CA GLU A 88 1.87 14.14 -15.10
C GLU A 88 2.76 12.94 -15.44
N GLN A 89 4.06 13.02 -15.13
CA GLN A 89 4.96 11.87 -15.27
C GLN A 89 4.55 10.78 -14.27
N VAL A 90 4.38 9.55 -14.77
CA VAL A 90 4.10 8.39 -13.89
C VAL A 90 5.35 8.10 -13.04
N PRO A 91 5.27 8.25 -11.70
CA PRO A 91 6.40 7.97 -10.83
C PRO A 91 6.61 6.45 -10.76
N TYR A 92 7.85 5.99 -10.82
CA TYR A 92 8.15 4.58 -10.54
C TYR A 92 8.44 4.38 -9.03
N ARG A 93 9.07 5.36 -8.37
CA ARG A 93 9.45 5.28 -6.95
C ARG A 93 8.48 6.04 -6.03
N LEU A 94 8.25 5.50 -4.83
CA LEU A 94 7.39 6.08 -3.80
C LEU A 94 7.68 7.56 -3.51
N ARG A 95 8.96 7.92 -3.36
CA ARG A 95 9.38 9.31 -3.09
C ARG A 95 8.94 10.32 -4.16
N GLN A 96 8.67 9.86 -5.38
CA GLN A 96 8.23 10.70 -6.50
C GLN A 96 6.70 10.79 -6.56
N SER A 97 5.98 9.94 -5.84
CA SER A 97 4.52 9.94 -5.81
C SER A 97 3.97 11.18 -5.13
N ARG A 98 3.16 11.95 -5.87
CA ARG A 98 2.42 13.08 -5.28
C ARG A 98 1.43 12.61 -4.22
N TYR A 99 0.88 11.40 -4.35
CA TYR A 99 -0.09 10.86 -3.39
C TYR A 99 0.58 10.61 -2.05
N PHE A 100 1.78 10.01 -2.05
CA PHE A 100 2.56 9.83 -0.84
C PHE A 100 2.86 11.17 -0.14
N LYS A 101 3.30 12.18 -0.90
CA LYS A 101 3.57 13.52 -0.36
C LYS A 101 2.31 14.20 0.18
N ALA A 102 1.19 14.09 -0.52
CA ALA A 102 -0.08 14.68 -0.11
C ALA A 102 -0.63 14.05 1.20
N LEU A 103 -0.32 12.78 1.45
CA LEU A 103 -0.67 12.09 2.69
C LEU A 103 0.27 12.44 3.87
N HIS A 104 1.43 13.05 3.59
CA HIS A 104 2.42 13.44 4.60
C HIS A 104 2.77 14.94 4.50
N PRO A 105 1.78 15.85 4.55
CA PRO A 105 2.01 17.28 4.27
C PRO A 105 2.85 17.99 5.33
N LYS A 106 3.00 17.39 6.52
CA LYS A 106 3.72 17.95 7.68
C LYS A 106 5.07 17.26 7.95
N VAL A 107 5.46 16.32 7.11
CA VAL A 107 6.68 15.53 7.30
C VAL A 107 7.75 16.03 6.34
N GLU A 108 8.80 16.62 6.90
CA GLU A 108 10.01 16.94 6.15
C GLU A 108 10.89 15.69 6.06
N PHE A 109 10.88 15.06 4.90
CA PHE A 109 11.67 13.85 4.68
C PHE A 109 13.14 14.19 4.36
N SER A 110 14.04 13.98 5.31
CA SER A 110 15.49 13.94 5.03
C SER A 110 15.83 12.69 4.21
N GLN A 111 16.57 12.84 3.10
CA GLN A 111 16.81 11.76 2.15
C GLN A 111 17.73 10.64 2.72
N PRO A 112 17.54 9.36 2.30
CA PRO A 112 16.53 8.88 1.35
C PRO A 112 15.30 8.23 2.02
N ILE A 113 14.10 8.56 1.51
CA ILE A 113 12.84 7.88 1.86
C ILE A 113 12.88 6.47 1.31
N ASN A 114 12.80 5.48 2.20
CA ASN A 114 12.80 4.07 1.85
C ASN A 114 11.50 3.41 2.32
N VAL A 115 11.03 2.38 1.64
CA VAL A 115 9.80 1.66 2.05
C VAL A 115 9.94 1.03 3.44
N GLN A 116 11.15 0.74 3.89
CA GLN A 116 11.40 0.28 5.26
C GLN A 116 11.26 1.38 6.32
N SER A 117 11.33 2.67 5.97
CA SER A 117 11.25 3.76 6.96
C SER A 117 9.83 4.03 7.47
N CYS A 118 8.81 3.42 6.85
CA CYS A 118 7.42 3.60 7.26
C CYS A 118 7.20 3.24 8.75
N VAL A 119 7.86 2.19 9.24
CA VAL A 119 7.70 1.71 10.63
C VAL A 119 8.24 2.69 11.67
N ALA A 120 9.07 3.65 11.28
CA ALA A 120 9.64 4.63 12.20
C ALA A 120 8.58 5.60 12.74
N CYS A 121 7.55 5.91 11.95
CA CYS A 121 6.42 6.73 12.36
C CYS A 121 5.14 5.90 12.54
N HIS A 122 5.00 4.79 11.80
CA HIS A 122 3.85 3.88 11.85
C HIS A 122 4.25 2.52 12.43
N PRO A 123 4.31 2.36 13.76
CA PRO A 123 4.87 1.15 14.38
C PRO A 123 4.12 -0.14 14.00
N ALA A 124 2.83 -0.04 13.63
CA ALA A 124 2.01 -1.17 13.21
C ALA A 124 1.94 -1.38 11.68
N ALA A 125 2.80 -0.71 10.89
CA ALA A 125 2.75 -0.80 9.42
C ALA A 125 3.05 -2.21 8.89
N ALA A 126 3.82 -3.03 9.63
CA ALA A 126 4.06 -4.42 9.27
C ALA A 126 2.79 -5.28 9.32
N GLN A 127 1.81 -4.89 10.13
CA GLN A 127 0.46 -5.49 10.20
C GLN A 127 -0.53 -4.79 9.26
N PHE A 128 -0.03 -3.99 8.31
CA PHE A 128 -0.81 -3.16 7.41
C PHE A 128 -1.67 -2.09 8.11
N ASN A 129 -1.35 -1.75 9.36
CA ASN A 129 -1.97 -0.68 10.12
C ASN A 129 -1.10 0.59 10.06
N TYR A 130 -1.52 1.53 9.23
CA TYR A 130 -0.88 2.85 9.09
C TYR A 130 -1.61 3.95 9.88
N ARG A 131 -2.63 3.60 10.67
CA ARG A 131 -3.35 4.53 11.55
C ARG A 131 -2.62 4.73 12.87
N SER A 132 -1.97 3.68 13.38
CA SER A 132 -1.12 3.78 14.55
C SER A 132 0.10 4.64 14.24
N LEU A 133 0.37 5.61 15.12
CA LEU A 133 1.47 6.56 15.03
C LEU A 133 2.32 6.47 16.30
N THR A 134 3.57 6.89 16.22
CA THR A 134 4.37 7.14 17.43
C THR A 134 3.88 8.42 18.13
N PRO A 135 4.12 8.58 19.45
CA PRO A 135 3.60 9.72 20.21
C PRO A 135 3.98 11.09 19.65
N GLU A 136 5.13 11.20 18.98
CA GLU A 136 5.60 12.43 18.34
C GLU A 136 4.67 12.90 17.22
N TRP A 137 3.94 11.98 16.58
CA TRP A 137 3.06 12.24 15.44
C TRP A 137 1.57 12.12 15.76
N GLU A 138 1.19 11.47 16.86
CA GLU A 138 -0.22 11.31 17.28
C GLU A 138 -0.97 12.64 17.44
N ASN A 139 -0.26 13.68 17.87
CA ASN A 139 -0.82 15.02 18.12
C ASN A 139 -0.13 16.12 17.30
N ALA A 140 0.52 15.75 16.20
CA ALA A 140 1.22 16.72 15.36
C ALA A 140 0.20 17.76 14.80
N PRO A 141 0.33 19.06 15.17
CA PRO A 141 -0.65 20.10 14.88
C PRO A 141 -0.89 20.26 13.40
#